data_AF-A0A496PE41-F1
#
_entry.id   AF-A0A496PE41-F1
#
_cell.length_a   1.000
_cell.length_b   1.000
_cell.length_c   1.000
_cell.angle_alpha   90.00
_cell.angle_beta   90.00
_cell.angle_gamma   90.00
#
_symmetry.space_group_name_H-M   'P 1'
#
loop_
_entity.id
_entity.type
_entity.pdbx_description
1 polymer ?
#
loop_
_entity_poly.entity_id
_entity_poly.type
_entity_poly.pdbx_seq_one_letter_code
_entity_poly.pdbx_strand_id
1 'polypeptide(L)'
;NPSASLLAERSDEESGSAVMIYLEGVRPILVEVQSLVVTTAFGMPRRTAIGYDLNRLIVLLAVLEKRCGFTLGNKDVYVNVIGGLKVNEPACDLSMAVAIVSNLKNRIVPTDMVILGEVGLTGNVRSIPRIEQRINEAKKLGFKKFIIPEGNYKQIKDNDSSIKIRGVKSIQEAMQLVFS
;
A
#
# COMPACT_ATOMS: atom_id res chain seq x y z
N ASN A 1 21.89 -2.04 -4.40
CA ASN A 1 20.74 -1.19 -4.03
C ASN A 1 20.07 -1.83 -2.82
N PRO A 2 20.12 -1.24 -1.61
CA PRO A 2 19.61 -1.88 -0.37
C PRO A 2 18.14 -2.32 -0.45
N SER A 3 17.34 -1.62 -1.26
CA SER A 3 15.95 -1.97 -1.47
C SER A 3 15.77 -3.28 -2.26
N ALA A 4 16.71 -3.64 -3.13
CA ALA A 4 16.66 -4.88 -3.89
C ALA A 4 16.99 -6.11 -3.02
N SER A 5 17.88 -5.97 -2.04
CA SER A 5 18.15 -7.06 -1.08
C SER A 5 16.97 -7.29 -0.14
N LEU A 6 16.28 -6.23 0.29
CA LEU A 6 15.08 -6.35 1.13
C LEU A 6 13.94 -7.10 0.40
N LEU A 7 13.80 -6.89 -0.91
CA LEU A 7 12.81 -7.62 -1.70
C LEU A 7 13.15 -9.09 -1.95
N ALA A 8 14.44 -9.45 -1.98
CA ALA A 8 14.85 -10.82 -2.25
C ALA A 8 14.40 -11.80 -1.16
N GLU A 9 14.08 -11.28 0.03
CA GLU A 9 13.57 -12.04 1.17
C GLU A 9 12.04 -12.13 1.18
N ARG A 10 11.34 -11.46 0.25
CA ARG A 10 9.89 -11.46 0.18
C ARG A 10 9.41 -12.79 -0.42
N SER A 11 8.52 -13.48 0.30
CA SER A 11 7.85 -14.68 -0.19
C SER A 11 6.80 -14.31 -1.24
N ASP A 12 6.80 -15.02 -2.38
CA ASP A 12 5.77 -14.91 -3.40
C ASP A 12 4.45 -15.59 -2.97
N GLU A 13 4.43 -16.27 -1.83
CA GLU A 13 3.31 -17.10 -1.36
C GLU A 13 2.54 -16.50 -0.18
N GLU A 14 2.98 -15.36 0.36
CA GLU A 14 2.41 -14.80 1.60
C GLU A 14 1.45 -13.63 1.33
N SER A 15 0.29 -13.68 2.00
CA SER A 15 -0.65 -12.56 2.03
C SER A 15 -0.29 -11.56 3.14
N GLY A 16 -0.75 -10.33 3.00
CA GLY A 16 -0.49 -9.28 3.97
C GLY A 16 0.71 -8.39 3.66
N SER A 17 1.31 -8.52 2.48
CA SER A 17 2.45 -7.71 2.03
C SER A 17 2.09 -6.88 0.80
N ALA A 18 2.53 -5.62 0.77
CA ALA A 18 2.42 -4.73 -0.38
C ALA A 18 3.67 -3.85 -0.52
N VAL A 19 3.96 -3.40 -1.73
CA VAL A 19 5.15 -2.59 -2.02
C VAL A 19 4.76 -1.18 -2.45
N MET A 20 5.55 -0.21 -1.98
CA MET A 20 5.46 1.19 -2.39
C MET A 20 6.84 1.78 -2.66
N ILE A 21 6.85 3.01 -3.18
CA ILE A 21 8.04 3.87 -3.17
C ILE A 21 7.78 4.98 -2.16
N TYR A 22 8.60 5.03 -1.11
CA TYR A 22 8.68 6.12 -0.14
C TYR A 22 9.67 7.19 -0.62
N LEU A 23 9.40 8.46 -0.35
CA LEU A 23 10.38 9.53 -0.54
C LEU A 23 10.99 9.96 0.81
N GLU A 24 12.26 9.62 1.00
CA GLU A 24 13.07 10.18 2.09
C GLU A 24 13.66 11.52 1.61
N GLY A 25 12.95 12.61 1.93
CA GLY A 25 13.21 13.92 1.34
C GLY A 25 12.97 13.90 -0.17
N VAL A 26 14.06 13.84 -0.96
CA VAL A 26 13.99 13.70 -2.42
C VAL A 26 14.40 12.31 -2.91
N ARG A 27 14.91 11.44 -2.05
CA ARG A 27 15.43 10.13 -2.43
C ARG A 27 14.28 9.12 -2.49
N PRO A 28 14.03 8.47 -3.65
CA PRO A 28 13.05 7.39 -3.73
C PRO A 28 13.65 6.11 -3.15
N ILE A 29 12.90 5.48 -2.26
CA ILE A 29 13.26 4.23 -1.60
C ILE A 29 12.08 3.29 -1.78
N LEU A 30 12.34 2.09 -2.30
CA LEU A 30 11.33 1.05 -2.36
C LEU A 30 11.16 0.42 -0.98
N VAL A 31 9.92 0.31 -0.53
CA VAL A 31 9.56 -0.10 0.82
C VAL A 31 8.45 -1.12 0.76
N GLU A 32 8.64 -2.23 1.47
CA GLU A 32 7.59 -3.18 1.76
C GLU A 32 6.85 -2.80 3.04
N VAL A 33 5.53 -2.86 2.97
CA VAL A 33 4.64 -2.75 4.13
C VAL A 33 3.94 -4.08 4.33
N GLN A 34 3.83 -4.47 5.59
CA GLN A 34 3.24 -5.73 6.01
C GLN A 34 2.10 -5.50 6.98
N SER A 35 1.18 -6.46 7.03
CA SER A 35 0.11 -6.49 7.99
C SER A 35 -0.19 -7.91 8.45
N LEU A 36 -0.70 -8.00 9.67
CA LEU A 36 -1.27 -9.21 10.26
C LEU A 36 -2.61 -8.84 10.87
N VAL A 37 -3.67 -9.51 10.41
CA VAL A 37 -5.05 -9.29 10.80
C VAL A 37 -5.59 -10.59 11.38
N VAL A 38 -5.89 -10.59 12.67
CA VAL A 38 -6.37 -11.80 13.38
C VAL A 38 -7.63 -11.48 14.16
N THR A 39 -8.46 -12.49 14.40
CA THR A 39 -9.66 -12.31 15.23
C THR A 39 -9.25 -11.98 16.66
N THR A 40 -9.80 -10.90 17.22
CA THR A 40 -9.58 -10.52 18.61
C THR A 40 -10.08 -11.63 19.53
N ALA A 41 -9.21 -12.15 20.40
CA ALA A 41 -9.56 -13.24 21.30
C ALA A 41 -10.48 -12.78 22.44
N PHE A 42 -10.20 -11.63 23.05
CA PHE A 42 -10.98 -11.06 24.14
C PHE A 42 -10.74 -9.55 24.30
N GLY A 43 -11.79 -8.80 24.66
CA GLY A 43 -11.71 -7.38 24.97
C GLY A 43 -11.64 -6.47 23.75
N MET A 44 -10.99 -5.31 23.91
CA MET A 44 -10.84 -4.31 22.86
C MET A 44 -9.79 -4.77 21.83
N PRO A 45 -10.07 -4.70 20.52
CA PRO A 45 -9.11 -5.10 19.50
C PRO A 45 -7.79 -4.31 19.59
N ARG A 46 -6.69 -4.99 19.34
CA ARG A 46 -5.36 -4.37 19.33
C ARG A 46 -5.10 -3.70 17.98
N ARG A 47 -4.56 -2.50 18.02
CA ARG A 47 -4.02 -1.80 16.83
C ARG A 47 -2.57 -1.47 17.11
N THR A 48 -1.66 -1.94 16.26
CA THR A 48 -0.22 -1.75 16.45
C THR A 48 0.40 -1.36 15.13
N ALA A 49 1.26 -0.34 15.16
CA ALA A 49 1.96 0.16 13.98
C ALA A 49 3.46 0.30 14.29
N ILE A 50 4.29 -0.33 13.47
CA ILE A 50 5.75 -0.21 13.51
C ILE A 50 6.19 0.45 12.21
N GLY A 51 6.87 1.60 12.31
CA GLY A 51 7.30 2.37 11.14
C GLY A 51 6.19 3.14 10.41
N TYR A 52 4.93 3.00 10.82
CA TYR A 52 3.76 3.73 10.31
C TYR A 52 3.05 4.45 11.46
N ASP A 53 2.32 5.53 11.16
CA ASP A 53 1.60 6.29 12.19
C ASP A 53 0.34 5.55 12.67
N LEU A 54 0.18 5.47 14.00
CA LEU A 54 -0.93 4.72 14.61
C LEU A 54 -2.28 5.39 14.36
N ASN A 55 -2.37 6.72 14.36
CA ASN A 55 -3.64 7.43 14.14
C ASN A 55 -4.09 7.26 12.70
N ARG A 56 -3.16 7.32 11.74
CA ARG A 56 -3.42 7.01 10.33
C ARG A 56 -3.92 5.59 10.16
N LEU A 57 -3.33 4.61 10.86
CA LEU A 57 -3.84 3.23 10.83
C LEU A 57 -5.30 3.17 11.32
N ILE A 58 -5.61 3.77 12.45
CA ILE A 58 -6.98 3.76 13.02
C ILE A 58 -7.99 4.36 12.03
N VAL A 59 -7.64 5.50 11.42
CA VAL A 59 -8.47 6.15 10.40
C VAL A 59 -8.62 5.28 9.16
N LEU A 60 -7.53 4.67 8.68
CA LEU A 60 -7.53 3.83 7.49
C LEU A 60 -8.41 2.59 7.68
N LEU A 61 -8.38 1.98 8.86
CA LEU A 61 -9.27 0.87 9.23
C LEU A 61 -10.74 1.30 9.22
N ALA A 62 -11.06 2.48 9.75
CA ALA A 62 -12.42 3.01 9.72
C ALA A 62 -12.90 3.28 8.28
N VAL A 63 -12.02 3.77 7.40
CA VAL A 63 -12.32 3.96 5.97
C VAL A 63 -12.56 2.60 5.29
N LEU A 64 -11.67 1.62 5.49
CA LEU A 64 -11.84 0.27 4.95
C LEU A 64 -13.17 -0.36 5.37
N GLU A 65 -13.53 -0.24 6.65
CA GLU A 65 -14.80 -0.76 7.16
C GLU A 65 -16.01 -0.04 6.55
N LYS A 66 -16.04 1.30 6.62
CA LYS A 66 -17.20 2.08 6.16
C LYS A 66 -17.37 2.09 4.65
N ARG A 67 -16.26 2.07 3.90
CA ARG A 67 -16.25 2.31 2.45
C ARG A 67 -16.13 1.00 1.66
N CYS A 68 -15.38 0.03 2.16
CA CYS A 68 -15.21 -1.26 1.47
C CYS A 68 -16.08 -2.38 2.05
N GLY A 69 -16.73 -2.16 3.20
CA GLY A 69 -17.61 -3.14 3.84
C GLY A 69 -16.87 -4.27 4.55
N PHE A 70 -15.59 -4.10 4.86
CA PHE A 70 -14.82 -5.08 5.62
C PHE A 70 -15.13 -5.02 7.11
N THR A 71 -15.22 -6.17 7.76
CA THR A 71 -15.41 -6.23 9.21
C THR A 71 -14.04 -6.25 9.91
N LEU A 72 -13.62 -5.09 10.43
CA LEU A 72 -12.33 -4.88 11.11
C LEU A 72 -12.51 -4.54 12.60
N GLY A 73 -13.70 -4.13 13.01
CA GLY A 73 -14.04 -3.79 14.40
C GLY A 73 -13.84 -4.93 15.42
N ASN A 74 -13.71 -6.18 14.97
CA ASN A 74 -13.42 -7.35 15.82
C ASN A 74 -12.07 -8.01 15.50
N LYS A 75 -11.16 -7.27 14.86
CA LYS A 75 -9.85 -7.76 14.46
C LYS A 75 -8.73 -7.01 15.16
N ASP A 76 -7.77 -7.76 15.66
CA ASP A 76 -6.46 -7.22 16.00
C ASP A 76 -5.71 -6.97 14.69
N VAL A 77 -5.17 -5.77 14.54
CA VAL A 77 -4.43 -5.36 13.34
C VAL A 77 -3.05 -4.86 13.73
N TYR A 78 -2.05 -5.54 13.19
CA TYR A 78 -0.65 -5.19 13.30
C TYR A 78 -0.17 -4.77 11.92
N VAL A 79 0.56 -3.67 11.83
CA VAL A 79 1.23 -3.24 10.60
C VAL A 79 2.68 -2.93 10.86
N ASN A 80 3.51 -3.22 9.86
CA ASN A 80 4.95 -3.05 9.92
C ASN A 80 5.49 -2.47 8.62
N VAL A 81 6.48 -1.60 8.72
CA VAL A 81 7.28 -1.13 7.60
C VAL A 81 8.64 -1.81 7.66
N ILE A 82 8.97 -2.57 6.62
CA ILE A 82 10.17 -3.40 6.61
C ILE A 82 11.43 -2.54 6.44
N GLY A 83 12.54 -3.02 7.01
CA GLY A 83 13.84 -2.34 6.98
C GLY A 83 14.03 -1.29 8.08
N GLY A 84 13.17 -1.25 9.10
CA GLY A 84 13.29 -0.31 10.23
C GLY A 84 12.98 1.14 9.87
N LEU A 85 12.40 1.37 8.69
CA LEU A 85 12.07 2.70 8.19
C LEU A 85 10.83 3.27 8.88
N LYS A 86 10.78 4.59 9.01
CA LYS A 86 9.59 5.33 9.44
C LYS A 86 9.03 6.11 8.26
N VAL A 87 7.86 5.74 7.78
CA VAL A 87 7.24 6.37 6.60
C VAL A 87 6.30 7.47 7.06
N ASN A 88 6.74 8.71 6.90
CA ASN A 88 5.96 9.88 7.30
C ASN A 88 5.47 10.68 6.09
N GLU A 89 4.66 10.05 5.25
CA GLU A 89 3.98 10.74 4.15
C GLU A 89 2.63 10.11 3.81
N PRO A 90 1.65 10.85 3.25
CA PRO A 90 0.34 10.32 2.87
C PRO A 90 0.38 9.25 1.76
N ALA A 91 1.42 9.23 0.92
CA ALA A 91 1.49 8.36 -0.26
C ALA A 91 1.48 6.86 0.03
N CYS A 92 1.71 6.45 1.28
CA CYS A 92 1.72 5.07 1.74
C CYS A 92 0.37 4.54 2.24
N ASP A 93 -0.68 5.37 2.29
CA ASP A 93 -1.99 4.93 2.80
C ASP A 93 -2.58 3.80 1.97
N LEU A 94 -2.51 3.92 0.64
CA LEU A 94 -3.12 2.93 -0.23
C LEU A 94 -2.39 1.57 -0.18
N SER A 95 -1.05 1.57 -0.13
CA SER A 95 -0.28 0.32 0.00
C SER A 95 -0.53 -0.35 1.34
N MET A 96 -0.62 0.43 2.43
CA MET A 96 -0.95 -0.09 3.75
C MET A 96 -2.35 -0.70 3.80
N ALA A 97 -3.33 -0.02 3.20
CA ALA A 97 -4.69 -0.55 3.09
C ALA A 97 -4.74 -1.85 2.30
N VAL A 98 -4.01 -1.93 1.19
CA VAL A 98 -3.95 -3.15 0.38
C VAL A 98 -3.28 -4.29 1.13
N ALA A 99 -2.19 -4.03 1.88
CA ALA A 99 -1.58 -5.04 2.75
C ALA A 99 -2.60 -5.60 3.76
N ILE A 100 -3.32 -4.72 4.48
CA ILE A 100 -4.35 -5.12 5.46
C ILE A 100 -5.43 -6.00 4.82
N VAL A 101 -5.94 -5.60 3.65
CA VAL A 101 -6.99 -6.35 2.95
C VAL A 101 -6.45 -7.66 2.37
N SER A 102 -5.20 -7.68 1.91
CA SER A 102 -4.49 -8.88 1.45
C SER A 102 -4.47 -9.93 2.56
N ASN A 103 -4.07 -9.57 3.78
CA ASN A 103 -4.06 -10.48 4.92
C ASN A 103 -5.48 -10.91 5.32
N LEU A 104 -6.39 -9.95 5.46
CA LEU A 104 -7.79 -10.21 5.85
C LEU A 104 -8.48 -11.20 4.90
N LYS A 105 -8.22 -11.10 3.60
CA LYS A 105 -8.81 -11.98 2.58
C LYS A 105 -7.97 -13.21 2.27
N ASN A 106 -6.78 -13.32 2.87
CA ASN A 106 -5.76 -14.30 2.50
C ASN A 106 -5.51 -14.35 0.97
N ARG A 107 -5.30 -13.18 0.35
CA ARG A 107 -5.04 -13.05 -1.09
C ARG A 107 -3.72 -12.32 -1.31
N ILE A 108 -2.82 -12.92 -2.08
CA ILE A 108 -1.48 -12.39 -2.33
C ILE A 108 -1.56 -11.18 -3.27
N VAL A 109 -0.76 -10.14 -3.00
CA VAL A 109 -0.56 -9.01 -3.91
C VAL A 109 0.58 -9.36 -4.87
N PRO A 110 0.42 -9.18 -6.19
CA PRO A 110 1.48 -9.50 -7.16
C PRO A 110 2.82 -8.88 -6.79
N THR A 111 3.89 -9.66 -6.87
CA THR A 111 5.18 -9.23 -6.32
C THR A 111 5.88 -8.14 -7.13
N ASP A 112 5.49 -8.00 -8.40
CA ASP A 112 5.91 -6.96 -9.35
C ASP A 112 5.00 -5.71 -9.36
N MET A 113 4.17 -5.53 -8.33
CA MET A 113 3.22 -4.42 -8.21
C MET A 113 3.63 -3.38 -7.15
N VAL A 114 3.64 -2.12 -7.55
CA VAL A 114 3.78 -0.95 -6.67
C VAL A 114 2.42 -0.27 -6.50
N ILE A 115 2.11 0.10 -5.26
CA ILE A 115 0.83 0.72 -4.89
C ILE A 115 1.12 2.04 -4.18
N LEU A 116 0.48 3.11 -4.65
CA LEU A 116 0.74 4.48 -4.24
C LEU A 116 -0.56 5.26 -4.15
N GLY A 117 -0.69 6.09 -3.12
CA GLY A 117 -1.80 7.03 -3.01
C GLY A 117 -2.14 7.40 -1.57
N GLU A 118 -2.64 8.62 -1.41
CA GLU A 118 -3.25 9.08 -0.17
C GLU A 118 -4.73 8.68 -0.14
N VAL A 119 -5.21 8.20 1.00
CA VAL A 119 -6.60 7.77 1.17
C VAL A 119 -7.34 8.80 2.01
N GLY A 120 -8.36 9.42 1.42
CA GLY A 120 -9.26 10.33 2.13
C GLY A 120 -10.36 9.60 2.91
N LEU A 121 -10.95 10.28 3.89
CA LEU A 121 -12.02 9.75 4.76
C LEU A 121 -13.29 9.33 4.00
N THR A 122 -13.52 9.89 2.81
CA THR A 122 -14.64 9.52 1.94
C THR A 122 -14.35 8.26 1.12
N GLY A 123 -13.14 7.72 1.21
CA GLY A 123 -12.66 6.59 0.42
C GLY A 123 -12.04 7.00 -0.91
N ASN A 124 -11.90 8.30 -1.19
CA ASN A 124 -11.26 8.78 -2.42
C ASN A 124 -9.73 8.61 -2.35
N VAL A 125 -9.10 8.31 -3.47
CA VAL A 125 -7.64 8.22 -3.59
C VAL A 125 -7.13 9.52 -4.21
N ARG A 126 -6.23 10.20 -3.49
CA ARG A 126 -5.75 11.55 -3.83
C ARG A 126 -4.38 11.50 -4.47
N SER A 127 -4.14 12.44 -5.39
CA SER A 127 -2.84 12.59 -6.06
C SER A 127 -1.72 12.86 -5.07
N ILE A 128 -0.56 12.28 -5.34
CA ILE A 128 0.65 12.41 -4.53
C ILE A 128 1.75 13.14 -5.33
N PRO A 129 2.71 13.80 -4.65
CA PRO A 129 3.80 14.47 -5.31
C PRO A 129 4.80 13.50 -5.95
N ARG A 130 5.46 13.97 -7.01
CA ARG A 130 6.61 13.31 -7.67
C ARG A 130 6.33 11.88 -8.14
N ILE A 131 5.13 11.64 -8.69
CA ILE A 131 4.72 10.30 -9.13
C ILE A 131 5.66 9.70 -10.19
N GLU A 132 6.12 10.49 -11.15
CA GLU A 132 7.04 10.02 -12.20
C GLU A 132 8.36 9.56 -11.61
N GLN A 133 8.88 10.28 -10.61
CA GLN A 133 10.10 9.90 -9.90
C GLN A 133 9.93 8.54 -9.20
N ARG A 134 8.78 8.31 -8.57
CA ARG A 134 8.46 7.03 -7.91
C ARG A 134 8.36 5.89 -8.91
N ILE A 135 7.62 6.09 -10.00
CA ILE A 135 7.46 5.10 -11.07
C ILE A 135 8.82 4.75 -11.67
N ASN A 136 9.64 5.75 -12.00
CA ASN A 136 10.96 5.54 -12.58
C ASN A 136 11.89 4.74 -11.67
N GLU A 137 11.83 4.95 -10.34
CA GLU A 137 12.64 4.16 -9.42
C GLU A 137 12.17 2.70 -9.36
N ALA A 138 10.87 2.47 -9.28
CA ALA A 138 10.29 1.13 -9.31
C ALA A 138 10.63 0.38 -10.62
N LYS A 139 10.59 1.07 -11.77
CA LYS A 139 10.98 0.52 -13.08
C LYS A 139 12.42 0.00 -13.08
N LYS A 140 13.36 0.78 -12.54
CA LYS A 140 14.78 0.37 -12.44
C LYS A 140 14.97 -0.90 -11.61
N LEU A 141 14.05 -1.15 -10.66
CA LEU A 141 14.04 -2.32 -9.80
C LEU A 141 13.22 -3.49 -10.39
N GLY A 142 12.69 -3.35 -11.61
CA GLY A 142 12.00 -4.41 -12.34
C GLY A 142 10.49 -4.50 -12.10
N PHE A 143 9.88 -3.53 -11.40
CA PHE A 143 8.42 -3.51 -11.21
C PHE A 143 7.69 -3.14 -12.50
N LYS A 144 6.60 -3.85 -12.76
CA LYS A 144 5.85 -3.75 -14.02
C LYS A 144 4.43 -3.25 -13.82
N LYS A 145 3.87 -3.37 -12.62
CA LYS A 145 2.46 -3.02 -12.35
C LYS A 145 2.39 -1.88 -11.36
N PHE A 146 1.49 -0.93 -11.62
CA PHE A 146 1.33 0.25 -10.78
C PHE A 146 -0.14 0.52 -10.53
N ILE A 147 -0.53 0.63 -9.25
CA ILE A 147 -1.80 1.20 -8.82
C ILE A 147 -1.50 2.58 -8.24
N ILE A 148 -2.03 3.61 -8.87
CA ILE A 148 -1.76 5.01 -8.51
C ILE A 148 -3.05 5.83 -8.50
N PRO A 149 -3.05 7.05 -7.92
CA PRO A 149 -4.21 7.92 -7.97
C PRO A 149 -4.56 8.29 -9.41
N GLU A 150 -5.85 8.26 -9.75
CA GLU A 150 -6.35 8.65 -11.08
C GLU A 150 -5.90 10.06 -11.50
N GLY A 151 -5.82 10.98 -10.54
CA GLY A 151 -5.32 12.34 -10.79
C GLY A 151 -3.84 12.38 -11.19
N ASN A 152 -3.01 11.47 -10.65
CA ASN A 152 -1.63 11.33 -11.12
C ASN A 152 -1.57 10.62 -12.47
N TYR A 153 -2.37 9.57 -12.67
CA TYR A 153 -2.41 8.81 -13.92
C TYR A 153 -2.65 9.70 -15.14
N LYS A 154 -3.61 10.63 -15.05
CA LYS A 154 -3.92 11.59 -16.12
C LYS A 154 -2.77 12.53 -16.49
N GLN A 155 -1.78 12.68 -15.62
CA GLN A 155 -0.63 13.58 -15.83
C GLN A 155 0.59 12.84 -16.40
N ILE A 156 0.59 11.51 -16.34
CA ILE A 156 1.71 10.69 -16.81
C ILE A 156 1.72 10.69 -18.34
N LYS A 157 2.89 11.01 -18.90
CA LYS A 157 3.17 10.94 -20.34
C LYS A 157 4.01 9.72 -20.71
N ASP A 158 4.11 8.73 -19.81
CA ASP A 158 4.90 7.53 -20.02
C ASP A 158 4.24 6.64 -21.09
N ASN A 159 4.99 6.40 -22.18
CA ASN A 159 4.58 5.55 -23.30
C ASN A 159 5.25 4.17 -23.25
N ASP A 160 5.91 3.83 -22.14
CA ASP A 160 6.58 2.56 -21.96
C ASP A 160 5.58 1.41 -21.87
N SER A 161 5.49 0.64 -22.94
CA SER A 161 4.61 -0.52 -23.05
C SER A 161 5.03 -1.70 -22.17
N SER A 162 6.22 -1.66 -21.56
CA SER A 162 6.71 -2.72 -20.67
C SER A 162 6.08 -2.67 -19.27
N ILE A 163 5.41 -1.57 -18.92
CA ILE A 163 4.72 -1.40 -17.65
C ILE A 163 3.21 -1.21 -17.83
N LYS A 164 2.45 -1.53 -16.79
CA LYS A 164 1.01 -1.38 -16.73
C LYS A 164 0.65 -0.49 -15.55
N ILE A 165 0.23 0.73 -15.87
CA ILE A 165 -0.23 1.71 -14.88
C ILE A 165 -1.77 1.73 -14.89
N ARG A 166 -2.36 1.65 -13.69
CA ARG A 166 -3.81 1.81 -13.48
C ARG A 166 -4.04 2.96 -12.50
N GLY A 167 -4.80 3.95 -12.95
CA GLY A 167 -5.34 5.00 -12.09
C GLY A 167 -6.56 4.51 -11.32
N VAL A 168 -6.69 4.92 -10.06
CA VAL A 168 -7.87 4.64 -9.23
C VAL A 168 -8.40 5.92 -8.57
N LYS A 169 -9.73 6.03 -8.50
CA LYS A 169 -10.43 7.15 -7.87
C LYS A 169 -10.78 6.87 -6.41
N SER A 170 -10.89 5.60 -6.06
CA SER A 170 -11.33 5.17 -4.72
C SER A 170 -10.56 3.95 -4.22
N ILE A 171 -10.55 3.79 -2.90
CA ILE A 171 -9.96 2.63 -2.24
C ILE A 171 -10.67 1.34 -2.65
N GLN A 172 -11.98 1.37 -2.87
CA GLN A 172 -12.75 0.20 -3.33
C GLN A 172 -12.31 -0.25 -4.73
N GLU A 173 -12.13 0.70 -5.65
CA GLU A 173 -11.62 0.41 -7.00
C GLU A 173 -10.21 -0.19 -6.94
N ALA A 174 -9.35 0.31 -6.06
CA ALA A 174 -8.04 -0.27 -5.82
C ALA A 174 -8.13 -1.72 -5.35
N MET A 175 -8.99 -2.03 -4.36
CA MET A 175 -9.19 -3.39 -3.88
C MET A 175 -9.74 -4.31 -4.97
N GLN A 176 -10.65 -3.82 -5.81
CA GLN A 176 -11.16 -4.58 -6.95
C GLN A 176 -10.06 -4.89 -7.95
N LEU A 177 -9.24 -3.91 -8.34
CA LEU A 177 -8.16 -4.13 -9.31
C LEU A 177 -7.04 -5.03 -8.80
N VAL A 178 -6.71 -4.96 -7.51
CA VAL A 178 -5.64 -5.78 -6.92
C VAL A 178 -6.07 -7.23 -6.71
N PHE A 179 -7.33 -7.45 -6.31
CA PHE A 179 -7.82 -8.78 -5.90
C PHE A 179 -8.91 -9.36 -6.83
N SER A 180 -9.05 -8.85 -8.05
CA SER A 180 -9.94 -9.42 -9.08
C SER A 180 -9.34 -10.67 -9.72
#